data_AF-A0AAW0YCA1-F1
#
_entry.id   AF-A0AAW0YCA1-F1
#
_cell.length_a   1.000
_cell.length_b   1.000
_cell.length_c   1.000
_cell.angle_alpha   90.00
_cell.angle_beta   90.00
_cell.angle_gamma   90.00
#
_symmetry.space_group_name_H-M   'P 1'
#
loop_
_entity.id
_entity.type
_entity.pdbx_description
1 polymer ?
#
loop_
_entity_poly.entity_id
_entity_poly.type
_entity_poly.pdbx_seq_one_letter_code
_entity_poly.pdbx_strand_id
1 'polypeptide(L)'
;KYKPHLQADKGLVKRLLKGVQTGRPVEVQSALLRRHLLELTQSFMIPLERYVASLMPLQKNISPYKAIPSLRPFNPDHFLATLELYGPHLTSGIRGDWEGLYRRFFRSVNFSVWFNARHQEVSDKLSELHLQALC
;
A
#
# COMPACT_ATOMS: atom_id res chain seq x y z
N LYS A 1 17.65 20.30 3.83
CA LYS A 1 16.27 20.84 3.99
C LYS A 1 15.28 19.73 3.67
N TYR A 2 14.32 19.47 4.56
CA TYR A 2 13.25 18.49 4.31
C TYR A 2 12.26 19.03 3.27
N LYS A 3 11.93 18.23 2.26
CA LYS A 3 10.90 18.55 1.26
C LYS A 3 9.79 17.48 1.38
N PRO A 4 8.57 17.86 1.77
CA PRO A 4 7.46 16.92 1.81
C PRO A 4 7.06 16.51 0.38
N HIS A 5 6.70 15.24 0.20
CA HIS A 5 6.15 14.74 -1.07
C HIS A 5 4.68 15.15 -1.24
N LEU A 6 3.90 15.05 -0.16
CA LEU A 6 2.46 15.35 -0.16
C LEU A 6 2.17 16.70 0.49
N GLN A 7 1.13 17.36 0.00
CA GLN A 7 0.61 18.58 0.59
C GLN A 7 -0.20 18.27 1.85
N ALA A 8 -0.18 19.18 2.82
CA ALA A 8 -1.02 19.06 4.00
C ALA A 8 -2.50 19.20 3.64
N ASP A 9 -3.36 18.38 4.25
CA ASP A 9 -4.81 18.54 4.18
C ASP A 9 -5.22 19.80 4.97
N LYS A 10 -5.42 20.90 4.24
CA LYS A 10 -5.86 22.19 4.80
C LYS A 10 -7.19 22.08 5.53
N GLY A 11 -8.09 21.17 5.11
CA GLY A 11 -9.37 20.92 5.76
C GLY A 11 -9.21 20.26 7.11
N LEU A 12 -8.34 19.24 7.21
CA LEU A 12 -7.97 18.64 8.49
C LEU A 12 -7.31 19.67 9.41
N VAL A 13 -6.31 20.41 8.93
CA VAL A 13 -5.59 21.40 9.74
C VAL A 13 -6.55 22.44 10.33
N LYS A 14 -7.46 23.00 9.52
CA LYS A 14 -8.50 23.92 10.01
C LYS A 14 -9.40 23.28 11.07
N ARG A 15 -9.83 22.03 10.88
CA ARG A 15 -10.67 21.30 11.84
C ARG A 15 -9.97 21.04 13.17
N LEU A 16 -8.66 20.75 13.12
CA LEU A 16 -7.84 20.55 14.32
C LEU A 16 -7.61 21.87 15.05
N LEU A 17 -7.22 22.93 14.34
CA LEU A 17 -7.04 24.27 14.93
C LEU A 17 -8.31 24.77 15.60
N LYS A 18 -9.45 24.64 14.92
CA LYS A 18 -10.76 24.98 15.52
C LYS A 18 -11.02 24.15 16.77
N GLY A 19 -10.71 22.85 16.75
CA GLY A 19 -10.84 21.98 17.92
C GLY A 19 -10.03 22.45 19.12
N VAL A 20 -8.80 22.91 18.91
CA VAL A 20 -7.97 23.49 19.98
C VAL A 20 -8.61 24.77 20.52
N GLN A 21 -9.03 25.67 19.63
CA GLN A 21 -9.65 26.95 20.02
C GLN A 21 -10.95 26.76 20.80
N THR A 22 -11.73 25.73 20.49
CA THR A 22 -12.99 25.43 21.18
C THR A 22 -12.82 24.54 22.42
N GLY A 23 -11.59 24.27 22.87
CA GLY A 23 -11.34 23.41 24.03
C GLY A 23 -11.76 21.95 23.82
N ARG A 24 -11.73 21.44 22.59
CA ARG A 24 -12.06 20.03 22.30
C ARG A 24 -11.06 19.11 23.02
N PRO A 25 -11.52 18.03 23.69
CA PRO A 25 -10.64 17.08 24.34
C PRO A 25 -9.57 16.52 23.40
N VAL A 26 -8.37 16.30 23.95
CA VAL A 26 -7.19 15.85 23.20
C VAL A 26 -7.39 14.47 22.57
N GLU A 27 -8.22 13.63 23.19
CA GLU A 27 -8.57 12.29 22.73
C GLU A 27 -9.33 12.37 21.41
N VAL A 28 -10.27 13.32 21.29
CA VAL A 28 -11.05 13.53 20.07
C VAL A 28 -10.16 14.08 18.95
N GLN A 29 -9.25 15.02 19.27
CA GLN A 29 -8.27 15.54 18.33
C GLN A 29 -7.34 14.43 17.82
N SER A 30 -6.87 13.58 18.73
CA SER A 30 -6.01 12.44 18.42
C SER A 30 -6.74 11.40 17.57
N ALA A 31 -8.01 11.11 17.88
CA ALA A 31 -8.83 10.20 17.09
C ALA A 31 -9.04 10.70 15.66
N LEU A 32 -9.32 12.00 15.47
CA LEU A 32 -9.44 12.60 14.14
C LEU A 32 -8.14 12.48 13.34
N LEU A 33 -6.99 12.73 13.97
CA LEU A 33 -5.69 12.60 13.33
C LEU A 33 -5.37 11.15 12.95
N ARG A 34 -5.58 10.21 13.88
CA ARG A 34 -5.38 8.77 13.63
C ARG A 34 -6.25 8.27 12.49
N ARG A 35 -7.53 8.67 12.46
CA ARG A 35 -8.45 8.29 11.38
C ARG A 35 -7.97 8.80 10.02
N HIS A 36 -7.57 10.06 9.95
CA HIS A 36 -7.05 10.62 8.71
C HIS A 36 -5.77 9.91 8.23
N LEU A 37 -4.83 9.65 9.14
CA LEU A 37 -3.59 8.95 8.79
C LEU A 37 -3.85 7.50 8.35
N LEU A 38 -4.84 6.83 8.95
CA LEU A 38 -5.27 5.50 8.54
C LEU A 38 -5.86 5.51 7.12
N GLU A 39 -6.82 6.40 6.85
CA GLU A 39 -7.44 6.56 5.52
C GLU A 39 -6.38 6.88 4.45
N LEU A 40 -5.40 7.72 4.80
CA LEU A 40 -4.30 8.07 3.92
C LEU A 40 -3.35 6.89 3.65
N THR A 41 -3.04 6.12 4.69
CA THR A 41 -2.22 4.91 4.58
C THR A 41 -2.92 3.87 3.71
N GLN A 42 -4.22 3.66 3.88
CA GLN A 42 -5.00 2.77 3.04
C GLN A 42 -4.97 3.21 1.57
N SER A 43 -5.21 4.50 1.31
CA SER A 43 -5.11 5.07 -0.04
C SER A 43 -3.73 4.86 -0.67
N PHE A 44 -2.67 4.95 0.13
CA PHE A 44 -1.30 4.68 -0.31
C PHE A 44 -1.05 3.17 -0.55
N MET A 45 -1.62 2.28 0.24
CA MET A 45 -1.36 0.84 0.14
C MET A 45 -2.17 0.15 -0.97
N ILE A 46 -3.41 0.60 -1.25
CA ILE A 46 -4.31 -0.04 -2.23
C ILE A 46 -3.66 -0.28 -3.61
N PRO A 47 -3.01 0.70 -4.27
CA PRO A 47 -2.40 0.48 -5.59
C PRO A 47 -1.28 -0.55 -5.51
N LEU A 48 -0.48 -0.49 -4.43
CA LEU A 48 0.66 -1.36 -4.21
C LEU A 48 0.23 -2.81 -3.98
N GLU A 49 -0.78 -3.01 -3.13
CA GLU A 49 -1.38 -4.32 -2.86
C GLU A 49 -1.97 -4.93 -4.14
N ARG A 50 -2.70 -4.14 -4.93
CA ARG A 50 -3.25 -4.59 -6.22
C ARG A 50 -2.15 -4.98 -7.20
N TYR A 51 -1.09 -4.19 -7.29
CA TYR A 51 0.03 -4.50 -8.17
C TYR A 51 0.75 -5.78 -7.73
N VAL A 52 1.06 -5.91 -6.44
CA VAL A 52 1.70 -7.12 -5.90
C VAL A 52 0.80 -8.35 -6.09
N ALA A 53 -0.51 -8.24 -5.87
CA ALA A 53 -1.46 -9.31 -6.16
C ALA A 53 -1.44 -9.70 -7.65
N SER A 54 -1.27 -8.74 -8.56
CA SER A 54 -1.16 -9.03 -10.00
C SER A 54 0.11 -9.82 -10.35
N LEU A 55 1.18 -9.71 -9.56
CA LEU A 55 2.43 -10.47 -9.78
C LEU A 55 2.28 -11.94 -9.39
N MET A 56 1.25 -12.29 -8.61
CA MET A 56 1.02 -13.65 -8.15
C MET A 56 0.49 -14.54 -9.30
N PRO A 57 0.93 -15.81 -9.38
CA PRO A 57 0.48 -16.72 -10.42
C PRO A 57 -1.00 -17.09 -10.21
N LEU A 58 -1.74 -17.14 -11.31
CA LEU A 58 -3.14 -17.54 -11.29
C LEU A 58 -3.25 -19.03 -10.95
N GLN A 59 -4.19 -19.39 -10.07
CA GLN A 59 -4.42 -20.78 -9.62
C GLN A 59 -4.59 -21.78 -10.78
N LYS A 60 -5.22 -21.35 -11.88
CA LYS A 60 -5.41 -22.17 -13.09
C LYS A 60 -4.11 -22.63 -13.77
N ASN A 61 -2.97 -22.03 -13.43
CA ASN A 61 -1.66 -22.41 -13.97
C ASN A 61 -0.93 -23.41 -13.06
N ILE A 62 -1.48 -23.76 -11.91
CA ILE A 62 -0.94 -24.76 -11.00
C ILE A 62 -1.36 -26.13 -11.54
N SER A 63 -0.39 -26.90 -12.03
CA SER A 63 -0.59 -28.27 -12.52
C SER A 63 0.24 -29.22 -11.67
N PRO A 64 -0.28 -30.40 -11.28
CA PRO A 64 0.46 -31.36 -10.46
C PRO A 64 1.75 -31.85 -11.12
N TYR A 65 1.85 -31.74 -12.45
CA TYR A 65 3.01 -32.19 -13.24
C TYR A 65 3.92 -31.05 -13.71
N LYS A 66 3.70 -29.80 -13.26
CA LYS A 66 4.56 -28.65 -13.57
C LYS A 66 5.19 -28.10 -12.29
N ALA A 67 6.39 -27.51 -12.43
CA ALA A 67 7.05 -26.82 -11.33
C ALA A 67 6.13 -25.73 -10.74
N ILE A 68 6.21 -25.53 -9.42
CA ILE A 68 5.46 -24.49 -8.71
C ILE A 68 5.73 -23.14 -9.40
N PRO A 69 4.70 -22.41 -9.84
CA PRO A 69 4.91 -21.18 -10.57
C PRO A 69 5.62 -20.15 -9.67
N SER A 70 6.74 -19.62 -10.16
CA SER A 70 7.52 -18.59 -9.46
C SER A 70 6.78 -17.26 -9.46
N LEU A 71 6.88 -16.52 -8.36
CA LEU A 71 6.36 -15.16 -8.27
C LEU A 71 7.08 -14.25 -9.28
N ARG A 72 6.31 -13.42 -10.00
CA ARG A 72 6.92 -12.44 -10.90
C ARG A 72 7.67 -11.39 -10.08
N PRO A 73 8.86 -10.96 -10.50
CA PRO A 73 9.63 -9.98 -9.76
C PRO A 73 8.88 -8.64 -9.69
N PHE A 74 9.00 -7.96 -8.55
CA PHE A 74 8.48 -6.61 -8.39
C PHE A 74 9.31 -5.63 -9.23
N ASN A 75 8.66 -4.88 -10.11
CA ASN A 75 9.31 -3.83 -10.89
C ASN A 75 8.79 -2.45 -10.44
N PRO A 76 9.61 -1.65 -9.72
CA PRO A 76 9.23 -0.33 -9.25
C PRO A 76 8.77 0.60 -10.38
N ASP A 77 9.51 0.68 -11.49
CA ASP A 77 9.19 1.63 -12.56
C ASP A 77 7.90 1.24 -13.28
N HIS A 78 7.65 -0.06 -13.47
CA HIS A 78 6.37 -0.52 -13.98
C HIS A 78 5.23 -0.18 -13.01
N PHE A 79 5.40 -0.41 -11.70
CA PHE A 79 4.40 -0.01 -10.71
C PHE A 79 4.11 1.50 -10.79
N LEU A 80 5.15 2.34 -10.84
CA LEU A 80 4.97 3.79 -10.89
C LEU A 80 4.23 4.24 -12.16
N ALA A 81 4.48 3.59 -13.30
CA ALA A 81 3.73 3.85 -14.54
C ALA A 81 2.22 3.53 -14.41
N THR A 82 1.83 2.62 -13.51
CA THR A 82 0.40 2.33 -13.27
C THR A 82 -0.31 3.37 -12.40
N LEU A 83 0.43 4.25 -11.71
CA LEU A 83 -0.16 5.21 -10.76
C LEU A 83 -1.01 6.30 -11.43
N GLU A 84 -0.80 6.58 -12.71
CA GLU A 84 -1.65 7.50 -13.45
C GLU A 84 -3.10 6.99 -13.54
N LEU A 85 -3.26 5.68 -13.75
CA LEU A 85 -4.58 5.05 -13.92
C LEU A 85 -5.16 4.47 -12.62
N TYR A 86 -4.30 4.01 -11.70
CA TYR A 86 -4.71 3.26 -10.51
C TYR A 86 -4.15 3.83 -9.20
N GLY A 87 -3.68 5.08 -9.21
CA GLY A 87 -2.98 5.67 -8.07
C GLY A 87 -3.88 6.13 -6.91
N PRO A 88 -3.26 6.61 -5.80
CA PRO A 88 -3.96 7.05 -4.60
C PRO A 88 -4.92 8.24 -4.82
N HIS A 89 -4.79 8.96 -5.93
CA HIS A 89 -5.67 10.07 -6.29
C HIS A 89 -7.14 9.63 -6.49
N LEU A 90 -7.39 8.33 -6.71
CA LEU A 90 -8.73 7.76 -6.82
C LEU A 90 -9.43 7.60 -5.46
N THR A 91 -8.67 7.50 -4.36
CA THR A 91 -9.21 7.26 -3.02
C THR A 91 -8.85 8.35 -2.01
N SER A 92 -7.95 9.28 -2.39
CA SER A 92 -7.51 10.40 -1.56
C SER A 92 -7.57 11.72 -2.33
N GLY A 93 -8.11 12.76 -1.68
CA GLY A 93 -8.06 14.14 -2.18
C GLY A 93 -6.72 14.84 -1.98
N ILE A 94 -5.73 14.17 -1.37
CA ILE A 94 -4.41 14.77 -1.11
C ILE A 94 -3.60 14.82 -2.41
N ARG A 95 -3.06 16.02 -2.68
CA ARG A 95 -2.22 16.28 -3.85
C ARG A 95 -0.74 16.26 -3.48
N GLY A 96 0.10 15.96 -4.45
CA GLY A 96 1.54 15.99 -4.31
C GLY A 96 2.23 14.94 -5.16
N ASP A 97 3.50 14.74 -4.87
CA ASP A 97 4.40 13.80 -5.51
C ASP A 97 4.23 12.40 -4.90
N TRP A 98 3.14 11.73 -5.29
CA TRP A 98 2.89 10.34 -4.89
C TRP A 98 3.99 9.40 -5.37
N GLU A 99 4.49 9.60 -6.58
CA GLU A 99 5.54 8.80 -7.19
C GLU A 99 6.82 8.84 -6.34
N GLY A 100 7.28 10.03 -5.97
CA GLY A 100 8.45 10.20 -5.12
C GLY A 100 8.26 9.62 -3.71
N LEU A 101 7.04 9.67 -3.17
CA LEU A 101 6.72 9.00 -1.91
C LEU A 101 6.89 7.48 -2.02
N TYR A 102 6.38 6.86 -3.09
CA TYR A 102 6.60 5.42 -3.35
C TYR A 102 8.07 5.10 -3.57
N ARG A 103 8.79 5.88 -4.39
CA ARG A 103 10.24 5.69 -4.61
C ARG A 103 11.01 5.73 -3.29
N ARG A 104 10.63 6.61 -2.36
CA ARG A 104 11.22 6.65 -1.02
C ARG A 104 10.81 5.44 -0.18
N PHE A 105 9.54 5.04 -0.23
CA PHE A 105 9.04 3.88 0.51
C PHE A 105 9.75 2.58 0.09
N PHE A 106 9.98 2.36 -1.20
CA PHE A 106 10.68 1.17 -1.70
C PHE A 106 12.12 1.03 -1.21
N ARG A 107 12.75 2.13 -0.77
CA ARG A 107 14.10 2.14 -0.19
C ARG A 107 14.09 1.96 1.33
N SER A 108 12.91 1.84 1.94
CA SER A 108 12.76 1.73 3.39
C SER A 108 12.66 0.29 3.85
N VAL A 109 13.10 0.04 5.09
CA VAL A 109 12.94 -1.26 5.76
C VAL A 109 11.48 -1.67 5.85
N ASN A 110 10.57 -0.70 6.01
CA ASN A 110 9.13 -0.96 6.07
C ASN A 110 8.63 -1.66 4.80
N PHE A 111 9.09 -1.24 3.63
CA PHE A 111 8.72 -1.91 2.37
C PHE A 111 9.31 -3.32 2.31
N SER A 112 10.59 -3.50 2.64
CA SER A 112 11.23 -4.81 2.63
C SER A 112 10.51 -5.81 3.53
N VAL A 113 10.17 -5.40 4.76
CA VAL A 113 9.44 -6.25 5.71
C VAL A 113 8.04 -6.57 5.19
N TRP A 114 7.30 -5.57 4.73
CA TRP A 114 5.96 -5.76 4.20
C TRP A 114 5.95 -6.67 2.95
N PHE A 115 6.87 -6.44 2.02
CA PHE A 115 6.97 -7.19 0.78
C PHE A 115 7.35 -8.65 1.02
N ASN A 116 8.32 -8.91 1.90
CA ASN A 116 8.72 -10.27 2.27
C ASN A 116 7.58 -11.03 2.96
N ALA A 117 6.84 -10.38 3.85
CA ALA A 117 5.67 -11.01 4.49
C ALA A 117 4.60 -11.40 3.45
N ARG A 118 4.31 -10.52 2.49
CA ARG A 118 3.38 -10.81 1.39
C ARG A 118 3.88 -11.93 0.47
N HIS A 119 5.18 -11.95 0.18
CA HIS A 119 5.79 -12.99 -0.63
C HIS A 119 5.73 -14.36 0.05
N GLN A 120 5.98 -14.41 1.36
CA GLN A 120 5.87 -15.64 2.15
C GLN A 120 4.44 -16.16 2.18
N GLU A 121 3.46 -15.29 2.48
CA GLU A 121 2.04 -15.65 2.53
C GLU A 121 1.55 -16.28 1.21
N VAL A 122 2.01 -15.77 0.07
CA VAL A 122 1.66 -16.36 -1.22
C VAL A 122 2.44 -17.65 -1.49
N SER A 123 3.71 -17.72 -1.13
CA SER A 123 4.49 -18.95 -1.26
C SER A 123 3.83 -20.11 -0.49
N ASP A 124 3.43 -19.87 0.76
CA ASP A 124 2.76 -20.87 1.61
C ASP A 124 1.45 -21.34 0.98
N LYS A 125 0.66 -20.40 0.47
CA LYS A 125 -0.62 -20.71 -0.21
C LYS A 125 -0.43 -21.48 -1.51
N LEU A 126 0.64 -21.21 -2.27
CA LEU A 126 0.96 -21.96 -3.49
C LEU A 126 1.39 -23.39 -3.17
N SER A 127 2.16 -23.58 -2.09
CA SER A 127 2.55 -24.91 -1.62
C SER A 127 1.34 -25.72 -1.16
N GLU A 128 0.42 -25.12 -0.42
CA GLU A 128 -0.84 -25.77 0.00
C GLU A 128 -1.68 -26.23 -1.20
N LEU A 129 -1.89 -25.34 -2.19
CA LEU A 129 -2.66 -25.67 -3.39
C LEU A 129 -1.99 -26.77 -4.24
N HIS A 130 -0.66 -26.79 -4.29
CA HIS A 130 0.06 -27.83 -5.02
C HIS A 130 -0.09 -29.20 -4.35
N LEU A 131 0.01 -29.26 -3.01
CA LEU A 131 -0.23 -30.50 -2.26
C LEU A 131 -1.66 -31.02 -2.46
N GLN A 132 -2.65 -30.13 -2.42
CA GLN A 132 -4.05 -30.49 -2.69
C GLN A 132 -4.28 -31.05 -4.10
N ALA A 133 -3.49 -30.61 -5.10
CA ALA A 133 -3.60 -31.13 -6.46
C ALA A 133 -2.94 -32.50 -6.68
N LEU A 134 -2.14 -32.97 -5.71
CA LEU A 134 -1.46 -34.28 -5.74
C LEU A 134 -2.24 -35.37 -4.98
N CYS A 135 -3.15 -34.98 -4.08
CA CYS A 135 -4.05 -35.86 -3.33
C CYS A 135 -5.34 -36.15 -4.11
#